data_AF-A0A7Y1XXH4-F1
#
_entry.id   AF-A0A7Y1XXH4-F1
#
_cell.length_a   1.000
_cell.length_b   1.000
_cell.length_c   1.000
_cell.angle_alpha   90.00
_cell.angle_beta   90.00
_cell.angle_gamma   90.00
#
_symmetry.space_group_name_H-M   'P 1'
#
loop_
_entity.id
_entity.type
_entity.pdbx_description
1 polymer ?
#
loop_
_entity_poly.entity_id
_entity_poly.type
_entity_poly.pdbx_seq_one_letter_code
_entity_poly.pdbx_strand_id
1 'polypeptide(L)'
;PYISRGAISTRQVYHSLIERGYDPKQIEKFIQELAWRDYWQQVWMAKGDSINSDLRRPQPDVQNHQMPRAVIEADTGIEAIDQAIKEFYRTGYMHNHVRMYVAAICCTVGGSHWKTPARWMYYHLLDGDWASNALSWQWVAGANSGKQYVANQGNINKYCHSDQSGTFLDIPYAEFDELDIPTVLQDLADPELQTELPSTDELNIDPERPTLIYTTYNLDPQWRSEMDADRILLLEPSHFKEYPISQKSLQFILDLGQNISELQVHVGEFKALKQSHGLQDIYFKEHPFNQHFEGTMDERDWMFSVKSYYRSFFAFWKRCAKEIGQKTLF
;
A
#
# COMPACT_ATOMS: atom_id res chain seq x y z
N PRO A 1 -2.44 7.75 -4.28
CA PRO A 1 -3.21 7.82 -3.02
C PRO A 1 -4.71 7.57 -3.20
N TYR A 2 -5.38 8.22 -4.15
CA TYR A 2 -6.84 8.04 -4.36
C TYR A 2 -7.26 6.58 -4.62
N ILE A 3 -6.48 5.84 -5.42
CA ILE A 3 -6.73 4.41 -5.72
C ILE A 3 -6.55 3.50 -4.50
N SER A 4 -5.58 3.79 -3.62
CA SER A 4 -5.35 2.97 -2.41
C SER A 4 -6.43 3.21 -1.35
N ARG A 5 -6.99 4.43 -1.30
CA ARG A 5 -8.12 4.77 -0.43
C ARG A 5 -9.49 4.42 -1.01
N GLY A 6 -9.52 3.83 -2.20
CA GLY A 6 -10.76 3.42 -2.86
C GLY A 6 -11.67 4.59 -3.26
N ALA A 7 -11.17 5.83 -3.31
CA ALA A 7 -11.94 6.98 -3.80
C ALA A 7 -12.21 6.89 -5.30
N ILE A 8 -11.31 6.24 -6.03
CA ILE A 8 -11.49 5.80 -7.42
C ILE A 8 -10.90 4.39 -7.58
N SER A 9 -11.48 3.58 -8.44
CA SER A 9 -11.04 2.22 -8.75
C SER A 9 -10.12 2.18 -9.98
N THR A 10 -9.31 1.11 -10.09
CA THR A 10 -8.52 0.82 -11.29
C THR A 10 -9.41 0.64 -12.52
N ARG A 11 -10.60 0.04 -12.34
CA ARG A 11 -11.62 -0.06 -13.38
C ARG A 11 -12.10 1.31 -13.85
N GLN A 12 -12.48 2.22 -12.95
CA GLN A 12 -12.90 3.58 -13.33
C GLN A 12 -11.81 4.32 -14.11
N VAL A 13 -10.54 4.22 -13.69
CA VAL A 13 -9.41 4.83 -14.40
C VAL A 13 -9.27 4.22 -15.80
N TYR A 14 -9.33 2.90 -15.92
CA TYR A 14 -9.25 2.21 -17.20
C TYR A 14 -10.37 2.65 -18.16
N HIS A 15 -11.64 2.57 -17.73
CA HIS A 15 -12.78 2.96 -18.57
C HIS A 15 -12.70 4.43 -19.01
N SER A 16 -12.31 5.33 -18.10
CA SER A 16 -12.13 6.75 -18.46
C SER A 16 -11.08 6.95 -19.56
N LEU A 17 -9.99 6.16 -19.58
CA LEU A 17 -9.01 6.21 -20.66
C LEU A 17 -9.58 5.72 -21.99
N ILE A 18 -10.37 4.65 -21.96
CA ILE A 18 -11.02 4.11 -23.17
C ILE A 18 -12.04 5.09 -23.73
N GLU A 19 -12.88 5.67 -22.89
CA GLU A 19 -13.88 6.68 -23.28
C GLU A 19 -13.25 7.93 -23.88
N ARG A 20 -12.04 8.29 -23.43
CA ARG A 20 -11.24 9.40 -23.99
C ARG A 20 -10.54 9.05 -25.31
N GLY A 21 -10.68 7.81 -25.79
CA GLY A 21 -10.18 7.36 -27.08
C GLY A 21 -8.72 6.92 -27.10
N TYR A 22 -8.09 6.67 -25.93
CA TYR A 22 -6.73 6.12 -25.89
C TYR A 22 -6.72 4.67 -26.37
N ASP A 23 -5.84 4.34 -27.32
CA ASP A 23 -5.62 2.96 -27.74
C ASP A 23 -4.94 2.17 -26.61
N PRO A 24 -5.57 1.10 -26.07
CA PRO A 24 -5.00 0.30 -24.99
C PRO A 24 -3.59 -0.21 -25.27
N LYS A 25 -3.23 -0.45 -26.54
CA LYS A 25 -1.88 -0.91 -26.91
C LYS A 25 -0.83 0.17 -26.69
N GLN A 26 -1.18 1.44 -26.91
CA GLN A 26 -0.25 2.56 -26.72
C GLN A 26 -0.04 2.87 -25.23
N ILE A 27 -1.06 2.63 -24.41
CA ILE A 27 -1.02 2.85 -22.95
C ILE A 27 -0.82 1.56 -22.14
N GLU A 28 -0.34 0.48 -22.78
CA GLU A 28 -0.24 -0.85 -22.15
C GLU A 28 0.55 -0.81 -20.83
N LYS A 29 1.68 -0.08 -20.80
CA LYS A 29 2.49 0.08 -19.59
C LYS A 29 1.70 0.74 -18.46
N PHE A 30 0.89 1.75 -18.75
CA PHE A 30 0.06 2.41 -17.75
C PHE A 30 -1.01 1.45 -17.19
N ILE A 31 -1.65 0.68 -18.07
CA ILE A 31 -2.62 -0.35 -17.66
C ILE A 31 -1.94 -1.43 -16.82
N GLN A 32 -0.69 -1.79 -17.16
CA GLN A 32 0.10 -2.76 -16.41
C GLN A 32 0.40 -2.26 -14.99
N GLU A 33 0.70 -0.97 -14.79
CA GLU A 33 0.87 -0.37 -13.45
C GLU A 33 -0.43 -0.44 -12.62
N LEU A 34 -1.60 -0.19 -13.23
CA LEU A 34 -2.88 -0.40 -12.55
C LEU A 34 -3.09 -1.87 -12.19
N ALA A 35 -2.70 -2.78 -13.08
CA ALA A 35 -2.85 -4.22 -12.88
C ALA A 35 -1.94 -4.74 -11.75
N TRP A 36 -0.78 -4.12 -11.52
CA TRP A 36 0.10 -4.47 -10.39
C TRP A 36 -0.60 -4.29 -9.04
N ARG A 37 -1.35 -3.19 -8.89
CA ARG A 37 -2.14 -2.95 -7.68
C ARG A 37 -3.21 -4.02 -7.49
N ASP A 38 -3.97 -4.37 -8.54
CA ASP A 38 -4.98 -5.42 -8.45
C ASP A 38 -4.38 -6.80 -8.20
N TYR A 39 -3.21 -7.10 -8.78
CA TYR A 39 -2.47 -8.33 -8.52
C TYR A 39 -2.11 -8.47 -7.03
N TRP A 40 -1.56 -7.44 -6.41
CA TRP A 40 -1.20 -7.50 -4.99
C TRP A 40 -2.40 -7.68 -4.07
N GLN A 41 -3.52 -7.05 -4.40
CA GLN A 41 -4.77 -7.24 -3.67
C GLN A 41 -5.28 -8.69 -3.80
N GLN A 42 -5.20 -9.30 -4.98
CA GLN A 42 -5.54 -10.72 -5.14
C GLN A 42 -4.59 -11.66 -4.39
N VAL A 43 -3.29 -11.33 -4.32
CA VAL A 43 -2.35 -12.09 -3.48
C VAL A 43 -2.74 -11.99 -2.01
N TRP A 44 -3.12 -10.80 -1.54
CA TRP A 44 -3.58 -10.61 -0.16
C TRP A 44 -4.84 -11.41 0.14
N MET A 45 -5.87 -11.30 -0.70
CA MET A 45 -7.10 -12.09 -0.53
C MET A 45 -6.81 -13.60 -0.46
N ALA A 46 -5.88 -14.10 -1.28
CA ALA A 46 -5.54 -15.52 -1.32
C ALA A 46 -4.64 -15.99 -0.16
N LYS A 47 -3.96 -15.07 0.53
CA LYS A 47 -2.92 -15.39 1.53
C LYS A 47 -3.25 -14.92 2.94
N GLY A 48 -4.22 -14.01 3.09
CA GLY A 48 -4.57 -13.39 4.35
C GLY A 48 -3.32 -12.87 5.07
N ASP A 49 -3.22 -13.14 6.36
CA ASP A 49 -2.14 -12.67 7.23
C ASP A 49 -0.77 -13.29 6.90
N SER A 50 -0.70 -14.28 6.00
CA SER A 50 0.59 -14.82 5.56
C SER A 50 1.44 -13.79 4.83
N ILE A 51 0.87 -12.66 4.38
CA ILE A 51 1.66 -11.55 3.82
C ILE A 51 2.45 -10.79 4.90
N ASN A 52 2.18 -11.01 6.19
CA ASN A 52 2.88 -10.40 7.32
C ASN A 52 4.15 -11.17 7.73
N SER A 53 4.47 -12.23 7.02
CA SER A 53 5.67 -13.05 7.16
C SER A 53 6.29 -13.30 5.78
N ASP A 54 7.43 -13.97 5.76
CA ASP A 54 8.15 -14.29 4.54
C ASP A 54 7.32 -15.25 3.66
N LEU A 55 6.66 -14.70 2.63
CA LEU A 55 5.53 -15.38 1.96
C LEU A 55 5.92 -16.66 1.21
N ARG A 56 7.10 -16.69 0.57
CA ARG A 56 7.52 -17.87 -0.23
C ARG A 56 8.66 -18.64 0.38
N ARG A 57 9.63 -17.93 0.95
CA ARG A 57 10.84 -18.49 1.53
C ARG A 57 11.40 -17.51 2.56
N PRO A 58 12.16 -17.98 3.55
CA PRO A 58 12.88 -17.10 4.46
C PRO A 58 13.69 -16.05 3.71
N GLN A 59 13.64 -14.80 4.17
CA GLN A 59 14.51 -13.75 3.67
C GLN A 59 15.98 -14.16 3.85
N PRO A 60 16.81 -14.12 2.79
CA PRO A 60 18.24 -14.38 2.92
C PRO A 60 18.95 -13.25 3.69
N ASP A 61 20.05 -13.61 4.37
CA ASP A 61 21.03 -12.68 4.95
C ASP A 61 20.48 -11.68 5.98
N VAL A 62 19.43 -12.07 6.70
CA VAL A 62 18.88 -11.29 7.83
C VAL A 62 19.85 -11.32 9.01
N GLN A 63 20.33 -10.16 9.41
CA GLN A 63 21.20 -9.94 10.57
C GLN A 63 20.48 -9.25 11.74
N ASN A 64 19.42 -8.49 11.45
CA ASN A 64 18.64 -7.77 12.45
C ASN A 64 17.17 -7.61 12.03
N HIS A 65 16.30 -7.24 12.98
CA HIS A 65 14.88 -6.95 12.72
C HIS A 65 14.53 -5.47 12.91
N GLN A 66 15.55 -4.61 12.94
CA GLN A 66 15.42 -3.17 13.09
C GLN A 66 15.67 -2.49 11.74
N MET A 67 15.75 -1.17 11.69
CA MET A 67 16.07 -0.41 10.48
C MET A 67 17.34 0.43 10.72
N PRO A 68 18.20 0.64 9.71
CA PRO A 68 19.35 1.53 9.87
C PRO A 68 18.89 2.95 10.20
N ARG A 69 19.42 3.52 11.29
CA ARG A 69 19.08 4.87 11.76
C ARG A 69 19.33 5.92 10.68
N ALA A 70 20.42 5.79 9.93
CA ALA A 70 20.75 6.68 8.82
C ALA A 70 19.64 6.78 7.75
N VAL A 71 18.85 5.71 7.54
CA VAL A 71 17.71 5.77 6.61
C VAL A 71 16.54 6.52 7.25
N ILE A 72 16.29 6.34 8.54
CA ILE A 72 15.25 7.09 9.27
C ILE A 72 15.60 8.58 9.34
N GLU A 73 16.87 8.92 9.52
CA GLU A 73 17.33 10.30 9.69
C GLU A 73 17.67 10.99 8.36
N ALA A 74 17.56 10.27 7.23
CA ALA A 74 17.93 10.74 5.90
C ALA A 74 19.39 11.25 5.85
N ASP A 75 20.29 10.41 6.36
CA ASP A 75 21.73 10.62 6.48
C ASP A 75 22.51 9.37 6.04
N THR A 76 22.06 8.72 4.96
CA THR A 76 22.73 7.54 4.40
C THR A 76 24.07 7.88 3.76
N GLY A 77 24.30 9.16 3.42
CA GLY A 77 25.44 9.60 2.63
C GLY A 77 25.23 9.41 1.12
N ILE A 78 24.03 9.00 0.69
CA ILE A 78 23.62 8.97 -0.72
C ILE A 78 22.63 10.12 -0.92
N GLU A 79 23.10 11.21 -1.51
CA GLU A 79 22.39 12.49 -1.57
C GLU A 79 20.99 12.35 -2.16
N ALA A 80 20.85 11.61 -3.27
CA ALA A 80 19.56 11.39 -3.91
C ALA A 80 18.55 10.64 -3.02
N ILE A 81 19.04 9.70 -2.20
CA ILE A 81 18.20 8.93 -1.28
C ILE A 81 17.80 9.81 -0.09
N ASP A 82 18.76 10.52 0.49
CA ASP A 82 18.53 11.39 1.64
C ASP A 82 17.56 12.53 1.30
N GLN A 83 17.69 13.15 0.14
CA GLN A 83 16.74 14.16 -0.33
C GLN A 83 15.35 13.57 -0.56
N ALA A 84 15.26 12.37 -1.12
CA ALA A 84 13.98 11.72 -1.34
C ALA A 84 13.28 11.30 -0.05
N ILE A 85 14.03 10.92 1.00
CA ILE A 85 13.45 10.61 2.32
C ILE A 85 12.96 11.89 3.01
N LYS A 86 13.71 12.99 2.93
CA LYS A 86 13.27 14.30 3.43
C LYS A 86 11.99 14.76 2.74
N GLU A 87 11.94 14.66 1.41
CA GLU A 87 10.74 14.98 0.63
C GLU A 87 9.58 14.03 0.92
N PHE A 88 9.87 12.74 1.15
CA PHE A 88 8.89 11.75 1.55
C PHE A 88 8.24 12.10 2.88
N TYR A 89 9.00 12.49 3.90
CA TYR A 89 8.41 12.96 5.16
C TYR A 89 7.57 14.22 4.98
N ARG A 90 7.98 15.13 4.09
CA ARG A 90 7.23 16.37 3.80
C ARG A 90 5.95 16.12 3.01
N THR A 91 5.92 15.18 2.09
CA THR A 91 4.79 15.00 1.14
C THR A 91 3.96 13.75 1.40
N GLY A 92 4.52 12.74 2.07
CA GLY A 92 3.96 11.39 2.15
C GLY A 92 4.00 10.64 0.80
N TYR A 93 4.84 11.07 -0.15
CA TYR A 93 5.05 10.42 -1.43
C TYR A 93 6.52 10.08 -1.64
N MET A 94 6.78 8.89 -2.18
CA MET A 94 8.10 8.48 -2.66
C MET A 94 7.96 7.79 -4.01
N HIS A 95 8.81 8.11 -4.98
CA HIS A 95 8.79 7.46 -6.30
C HIS A 95 9.17 5.97 -6.19
N ASN A 96 8.56 5.10 -7.02
CA ASN A 96 8.72 3.64 -6.90
C ASN A 96 10.18 3.17 -6.98
N HIS A 97 10.99 3.71 -7.90
CA HIS A 97 12.42 3.37 -7.95
C HIS A 97 13.13 3.65 -6.63
N VAL A 98 12.87 4.80 -6.01
CA VAL A 98 13.50 5.16 -4.74
C VAL A 98 13.01 4.26 -3.60
N ARG A 99 11.72 3.87 -3.59
CA ARG A 99 11.23 2.86 -2.63
C ARG A 99 12.03 1.56 -2.73
N MET A 100 12.31 1.10 -3.94
CA MET A 100 13.14 -0.09 -4.16
C MET A 100 14.58 0.10 -3.70
N TYR A 101 15.17 1.28 -3.91
CA TYR A 101 16.54 1.58 -3.47
C TYR A 101 16.64 1.62 -1.95
N VAL A 102 15.72 2.30 -1.28
CA VAL A 102 15.63 2.33 0.19
C VAL A 102 15.46 0.91 0.73
N ALA A 103 14.62 0.09 0.10
CA ALA A 103 14.44 -1.30 0.49
C ALA A 103 15.71 -2.14 0.32
N ALA A 104 16.47 -1.94 -0.76
CA ALA A 104 17.76 -2.61 -0.98
C ALA A 104 18.81 -2.16 0.03
N ILE A 105 18.89 -0.85 0.33
CA ILE A 105 19.82 -0.30 1.33
C ILE A 105 19.53 -0.92 2.70
N CYS A 106 18.27 -1.06 3.09
CA CYS A 106 17.92 -1.64 4.39
C CYS A 106 18.14 -3.17 4.42
N CYS A 107 17.61 -3.88 3.43
CA CYS A 107 17.53 -5.35 3.51
C CYS A 107 18.79 -6.03 2.97
N THR A 108 19.27 -5.59 1.81
CA THR A 108 20.40 -6.23 1.11
C THR A 108 21.73 -5.74 1.67
N VAL A 109 21.88 -4.43 1.88
CA VAL A 109 23.14 -3.87 2.38
C VAL A 109 23.15 -3.78 3.91
N GLY A 110 22.04 -3.39 4.53
CA GLY A 110 21.91 -3.23 5.99
C GLY A 110 21.56 -4.51 6.76
N GLY A 111 21.26 -5.61 6.06
CA GLY A 111 20.90 -6.90 6.69
C GLY A 111 19.59 -6.88 7.50
N SER A 112 18.75 -5.86 7.35
CA SER A 112 17.48 -5.77 8.07
C SER A 112 16.42 -6.70 7.50
N HIS A 113 15.61 -7.32 8.36
CA HIS A 113 14.38 -7.99 7.94
C HIS A 113 13.41 -6.96 7.34
N TRP A 114 12.75 -7.30 6.23
CA TRP A 114 11.93 -6.39 5.45
C TRP A 114 10.77 -5.76 6.22
N LYS A 115 10.26 -6.42 7.26
CA LYS A 115 9.00 -6.06 7.91
C LYS A 115 9.06 -4.71 8.63
N THR A 116 10.12 -4.45 9.38
CA THR A 116 10.30 -3.18 10.10
C THR A 116 10.40 -1.96 9.18
N PRO A 117 11.31 -1.95 8.18
CA PRO A 117 11.39 -0.83 7.25
C PRO A 117 10.16 -0.72 6.32
N ALA A 118 9.48 -1.84 6.01
CA ALA A 118 8.19 -1.80 5.31
C ALA A 118 7.09 -1.10 6.14
N ARG A 119 7.03 -1.34 7.46
CA ARG A 119 6.09 -0.65 8.36
C ARG A 119 6.38 0.85 8.43
N TRP A 120 7.65 1.23 8.52
CA TRP A 120 8.07 2.64 8.47
C TRP A 120 7.59 3.33 7.19
N MET A 121 7.84 2.71 6.03
CA MET A 121 7.42 3.29 4.76
C MET A 121 5.89 3.36 4.67
N TYR A 122 5.19 2.28 5.04
CA TYR A 122 3.72 2.26 5.06
C TYR A 122 3.13 3.39 5.90
N TYR A 123 3.68 3.62 7.10
CA TYR A 123 3.21 4.64 8.03
C TYR A 123 3.21 6.04 7.42
N HIS A 124 4.28 6.41 6.71
CA HIS A 124 4.44 7.75 6.14
C HIS A 124 3.79 7.94 4.75
N LEU A 125 3.37 6.86 4.07
CA LEU A 125 2.79 6.95 2.73
C LEU A 125 1.33 7.41 2.74
N LEU A 126 1.02 8.45 1.96
CA LEU A 126 -0.36 8.83 1.63
C LEU A 126 -1.05 7.71 0.83
N ASP A 127 -0.31 7.09 -0.08
CA ASP A 127 -0.78 5.96 -0.89
C ASP A 127 -0.57 4.59 -0.23
N GLY A 128 -0.31 4.56 1.08
CA GLY A 128 -0.02 3.35 1.84
C GLY A 128 -1.10 2.28 1.67
N ASP A 129 -0.73 1.23 0.92
CA ASP A 129 -1.48 0.00 0.73
C ASP A 129 -0.61 -1.16 1.19
N TRP A 130 -1.09 -1.93 2.18
CA TRP A 130 -0.21 -2.90 2.84
C TRP A 130 0.21 -4.04 1.91
N ALA A 131 -0.69 -4.57 1.08
CA ALA A 131 -0.32 -5.59 0.11
C ALA A 131 0.72 -5.09 -0.88
N SER A 132 0.49 -3.94 -1.51
CA SER A 132 1.44 -3.36 -2.47
C SER A 132 2.79 -3.05 -1.83
N ASN A 133 2.79 -2.56 -0.58
CA ASN A 133 4.00 -2.25 0.15
C ASN A 133 4.74 -3.53 0.58
N ALA A 134 4.13 -4.35 1.44
CA ALA A 134 4.76 -5.52 2.04
C ALA A 134 5.27 -6.52 0.99
N LEU A 135 4.47 -6.80 -0.06
CA LEU A 135 4.85 -7.78 -1.09
C LEU A 135 5.96 -7.26 -2.01
N SER A 136 6.07 -5.94 -2.19
CA SER A 136 7.18 -5.31 -2.92
C SER A 136 8.46 -5.30 -2.08
N TRP A 137 8.36 -5.01 -0.78
CA TRP A 137 9.49 -5.14 0.16
C TRP A 137 10.02 -6.57 0.20
N GLN A 138 9.14 -7.57 0.29
CA GLN A 138 9.52 -8.97 0.21
C GLN A 138 10.14 -9.36 -1.14
N TRP A 139 9.72 -8.72 -2.24
CA TRP A 139 10.31 -8.95 -3.56
C TRP A 139 11.75 -8.41 -3.63
N VAL A 140 11.98 -7.19 -3.13
CA VAL A 140 13.32 -6.58 -3.05
C VAL A 140 14.23 -7.40 -2.12
N ALA A 141 13.72 -7.81 -0.96
CA ALA A 141 14.47 -8.57 0.03
C ALA A 141 14.69 -10.05 -0.33
N GLY A 142 14.13 -10.55 -1.46
CA GLY A 142 14.33 -11.94 -1.88
C GLY A 142 13.34 -12.97 -1.28
N ALA A 143 12.53 -12.59 -0.28
CA ALA A 143 11.55 -13.45 0.37
C ALA A 143 10.38 -13.88 -0.55
N ASN A 144 10.08 -13.08 -1.58
CA ASN A 144 9.01 -13.34 -2.56
C ASN A 144 9.55 -13.59 -3.99
N SER A 145 10.83 -13.33 -4.26
CA SER A 145 11.45 -13.43 -5.59
C SER A 145 12.55 -14.49 -5.70
N GLY A 146 13.17 -14.88 -4.58
CA GLY A 146 14.28 -15.82 -4.54
C GLY A 146 15.67 -15.22 -4.67
N LYS A 147 15.77 -13.94 -5.07
CA LYS A 147 17.03 -13.20 -5.19
C LYS A 147 16.82 -11.77 -4.67
N GLN A 148 17.75 -11.26 -3.88
CA GLN A 148 17.75 -9.88 -3.44
C GLN A 148 17.97 -8.92 -4.63
N TYR A 149 17.26 -7.80 -4.61
CA TYR A 149 17.48 -6.71 -5.55
C TYR A 149 18.58 -5.79 -5.03
N VAL A 150 19.53 -5.46 -5.90
CA VAL A 150 20.67 -4.58 -5.60
C VAL A 150 20.58 -3.31 -6.43
N ALA A 151 20.63 -2.17 -5.76
CA ALA A 151 20.74 -0.85 -6.39
C ALA A 151 22.18 -0.36 -6.27
N ASN A 152 22.88 -0.18 -7.40
CA ASN A 152 24.19 0.45 -7.40
C ASN A 152 24.09 1.96 -7.64
N GLN A 153 25.17 2.70 -7.37
CA GLN A 153 25.21 4.14 -7.50
C GLN A 153 24.84 4.62 -8.92
N GLY A 154 25.28 3.89 -9.96
CA GLY A 154 24.92 4.20 -11.35
C GLY A 154 23.42 4.13 -11.64
N ASN A 155 22.70 3.17 -11.04
CA ASN A 155 21.25 3.06 -11.18
C ASN A 155 20.55 4.25 -10.51
N ILE A 156 20.98 4.60 -9.29
CA ILE A 156 20.48 5.77 -8.56
C ILE A 156 20.71 7.04 -9.37
N ASN A 157 21.93 7.28 -9.85
CA ASN A 157 22.28 8.43 -10.70
C ASN A 157 21.38 8.54 -11.94
N LYS A 158 21.16 7.42 -12.64
CA LYS A 158 20.32 7.39 -13.84
C LYS A 158 18.87 7.81 -13.57
N TYR A 159 18.26 7.29 -12.51
CA TYR A 159 16.82 7.44 -12.26
C TYR A 159 16.46 8.54 -11.26
N CYS A 160 17.44 9.04 -10.51
CA CYS A 160 17.30 10.21 -9.64
C CYS A 160 17.94 11.47 -10.24
N HIS A 161 18.51 11.38 -11.45
CA HIS A 161 19.17 12.49 -12.14
C HIS A 161 20.30 13.13 -11.31
N SER A 162 21.13 12.30 -10.69
CA SER A 162 22.32 12.69 -9.92
C SER A 162 23.61 12.17 -10.56
N ASP A 163 24.76 12.61 -10.06
CA ASP A 163 26.09 12.21 -10.54
C ASP A 163 27.08 11.90 -9.39
N GLN A 164 26.55 11.60 -8.20
CA GLN A 164 27.36 11.28 -7.01
C GLN A 164 28.19 10.00 -7.21
N SER A 165 29.40 10.00 -6.67
CA SER A 165 30.35 8.87 -6.66
C SER A 165 30.99 8.71 -5.27
N GLY A 166 31.72 7.61 -5.06
CA GLY A 166 32.41 7.34 -3.80
C GLY A 166 31.50 6.95 -2.63
N THR A 167 30.26 6.53 -2.91
CA THR A 167 29.34 5.98 -1.92
C THR A 167 29.63 4.48 -1.69
N PHE A 168 29.05 3.90 -0.63
CA PHE A 168 29.15 2.45 -0.41
C PHE A 168 28.40 1.61 -1.48
N LEU A 169 27.64 2.24 -2.37
CA LEU A 169 26.98 1.58 -3.52
C LEU A 169 27.75 1.79 -4.83
N ASP A 170 28.85 2.54 -4.81
CA ASP A 170 29.69 2.83 -5.98
C ASP A 170 30.73 1.73 -6.19
N ILE A 171 30.23 0.50 -6.29
CA ILE A 171 31.02 -0.72 -6.49
C ILE A 171 30.46 -1.55 -7.65
N PRO A 172 31.29 -2.42 -8.27
CA PRO A 172 30.82 -3.37 -9.26
C PRO A 172 29.76 -4.34 -8.70
N TYR A 173 28.81 -4.75 -9.56
CA TYR A 173 27.74 -5.68 -9.16
C TYR A 173 28.23 -7.00 -8.55
N ALA A 174 29.41 -7.47 -8.96
CA ALA A 174 29.99 -8.72 -8.47
C ALA A 174 30.53 -8.63 -7.03
N GLU A 175 30.75 -7.41 -6.52
CA GLU A 175 31.35 -7.19 -5.20
C GLU A 175 30.28 -6.99 -4.10
N PHE A 176 29.00 -6.88 -4.47
CA PHE A 176 27.91 -6.70 -3.49
C PHE A 176 27.70 -7.91 -2.56
N ASP A 177 27.97 -9.13 -3.05
CA ASP A 177 27.82 -10.35 -2.25
C ASP A 177 28.88 -10.44 -1.13
N GLU A 178 29.98 -9.67 -1.24
CA GLU A 178 31.09 -9.61 -0.28
C GLU A 178 31.13 -8.28 0.49
N LEU A 179 30.15 -7.40 0.28
CA LEU A 179 30.10 -6.09 0.90
C LEU A 179 29.74 -6.21 2.39
N ASP A 180 30.68 -5.86 3.26
CA ASP A 180 30.40 -5.67 4.69
C ASP A 180 29.38 -4.54 4.90
N ILE A 181 28.56 -4.64 5.95
CA ILE A 181 27.59 -3.61 6.30
C ILE A 181 28.33 -2.28 6.55
N PRO A 182 28.10 -1.23 5.73
CA PRO A 182 28.77 0.05 5.87
C PRO A 182 28.54 0.65 7.26
N THR A 183 29.55 1.29 7.85
CA THR A 183 29.47 1.85 9.22
C THR A 183 28.26 2.76 9.43
N VAL A 184 27.88 3.55 8.42
CA VAL A 184 26.71 4.44 8.46
C VAL A 184 25.38 3.68 8.64
N LEU A 185 25.31 2.40 8.26
CA LEU A 185 24.11 1.56 8.39
C LEU A 185 24.13 0.65 9.63
N GLN A 186 25.22 0.63 10.40
CA GLN A 186 25.36 -0.27 11.55
C GLN A 186 24.58 0.20 12.79
N ASP A 187 24.32 1.50 12.91
CA ASP A 187 23.45 2.00 13.97
C ASP A 187 21.99 1.71 13.60
N LEU A 188 21.28 1.02 14.49
CA LEU A 188 19.95 0.49 14.26
C LEU A 188 18.93 1.18 15.17
N ALA A 189 17.71 1.36 14.65
CA ALA A 189 16.60 1.90 15.41
C ALA A 189 15.29 1.19 15.05
N ASP A 190 14.39 1.16 16.03
CA ASP A 190 12.99 0.82 15.81
C ASP A 190 12.19 2.12 15.69
N PRO A 191 11.47 2.33 14.57
CA PRO A 191 10.66 3.52 14.42
C PRO A 191 9.44 3.45 15.35
N GLU A 192 9.18 4.55 16.07
CA GLU A 192 7.96 4.71 16.87
C GLU A 192 6.79 5.05 15.95
N LEU A 193 5.90 4.07 15.72
CA LEU A 193 4.78 4.20 14.79
C LEU A 193 3.46 4.12 15.56
N GLN A 194 2.75 5.25 15.68
CA GLN A 194 1.47 5.31 16.36
C GLN A 194 0.51 6.22 15.58
N THR A 195 -0.72 5.75 15.40
CA THR A 195 -1.82 6.58 14.90
C THR A 195 -2.55 7.18 16.09
N GLU A 196 -2.73 8.50 16.14
CA GLU A 196 -3.62 9.12 17.12
C GLU A 196 -4.96 9.35 16.41
N LEU A 197 -5.98 8.59 16.82
CA LEU A 197 -7.30 8.63 16.22
C LEU A 197 -8.08 9.85 16.73
N PRO A 198 -8.99 10.42 15.91
CA PRO A 198 -9.83 11.54 16.35
C PRO A 198 -10.76 11.12 17.49
N SER A 199 -11.34 12.10 18.18
CA SER A 199 -12.46 11.83 19.08
C SER A 199 -13.67 11.33 18.29
N THR A 200 -14.46 10.45 18.90
CA THR A 200 -15.75 10.01 18.35
C THR A 200 -16.82 11.04 18.69
N ASP A 201 -17.49 11.56 17.66
CA ASP A 201 -18.72 12.33 17.84
C ASP A 201 -19.91 11.39 18.05
N GLU A 202 -20.99 11.90 18.68
CA GLU A 202 -22.24 11.16 18.80
C GLU A 202 -22.82 10.92 17.40
N LEU A 203 -23.13 9.66 17.09
CA LEU A 203 -23.67 9.29 15.79
C LEU A 203 -25.18 9.55 15.75
N ASN A 204 -25.62 10.19 14.67
CA ASN A 204 -27.02 10.33 14.33
C ASN A 204 -27.40 9.20 13.37
N ILE A 205 -27.92 8.09 13.91
CA ILE A 205 -28.29 6.89 13.16
C ILE A 205 -29.79 6.67 13.28
N ASP A 206 -30.42 6.37 12.13
CA ASP A 206 -31.79 5.87 12.09
C ASP A 206 -31.76 4.34 11.97
N PRO A 207 -32.17 3.59 13.01
CA PRO A 207 -32.11 2.13 12.99
C PRO A 207 -33.01 1.48 11.93
N GLU A 208 -33.93 2.23 11.31
CA GLU A 208 -34.76 1.76 10.20
C GLU A 208 -34.07 1.92 8.83
N ARG A 209 -33.01 2.74 8.73
CA ARG A 209 -32.24 2.93 7.50
C ARG A 209 -31.14 1.87 7.36
N PRO A 210 -30.78 1.47 6.13
CA PRO A 210 -29.55 0.75 5.87
C PRO A 210 -28.33 1.53 6.35
N THR A 211 -27.26 0.82 6.72
CA THR A 211 -25.97 1.43 7.10
C THR A 211 -24.87 1.05 6.11
N LEU A 212 -24.22 2.05 5.54
CA LEU A 212 -23.04 1.90 4.69
C LEU A 212 -21.78 2.12 5.52
N ILE A 213 -20.97 1.06 5.67
CA ILE A 213 -19.70 1.13 6.38
C ILE A 213 -18.58 1.40 5.38
N TYR A 214 -18.02 2.60 5.48
CA TYR A 214 -16.81 3.04 4.81
C TYR A 214 -15.60 2.71 5.67
N THR A 215 -14.46 2.46 5.02
CA THR A 215 -13.18 2.23 5.69
C THR A 215 -12.09 3.03 5.00
N THR A 216 -10.87 3.04 5.54
CA THR A 216 -9.72 3.71 4.91
C THR A 216 -9.32 3.15 3.54
N TYR A 217 -9.93 2.04 3.12
CA TYR A 217 -9.72 1.38 1.83
C TYR A 217 -10.91 1.52 0.87
N ASN A 218 -12.00 2.14 1.31
CA ASN A 218 -13.15 2.46 0.49
C ASN A 218 -13.74 3.82 0.89
N LEU A 219 -13.40 4.85 0.13
CA LEU A 219 -13.90 6.23 0.23
C LEU A 219 -14.52 6.69 -1.10
N ASP A 220 -15.17 5.79 -1.82
CA ASP A 220 -15.83 6.06 -3.09
C ASP A 220 -17.11 6.89 -2.88
N PRO A 221 -17.17 8.17 -3.32
CA PRO A 221 -18.34 9.00 -3.14
C PRO A 221 -19.55 8.56 -3.98
N GLN A 222 -19.35 7.69 -4.97
CA GLN A 222 -20.42 7.15 -5.82
C GLN A 222 -20.94 5.80 -5.33
N TRP A 223 -20.27 5.17 -4.35
CA TRP A 223 -20.71 3.88 -3.84
C TRP A 223 -22.03 4.02 -3.10
N ARG A 224 -23.09 3.43 -3.69
CA ARG A 224 -24.47 3.47 -3.18
C ARG A 224 -24.97 4.90 -2.90
N SER A 225 -24.54 5.88 -3.69
CA SER A 225 -24.90 7.30 -3.51
C SER A 225 -26.42 7.53 -3.49
N GLU A 226 -27.17 6.80 -4.32
CA GLU A 226 -28.62 6.91 -4.45
C GLU A 226 -29.41 6.21 -3.32
N MET A 227 -28.74 5.45 -2.45
CA MET A 227 -29.38 4.76 -1.34
C MET A 227 -29.57 5.72 -0.16
N ASP A 228 -30.81 5.87 0.28
CA ASP A 228 -31.15 6.54 1.53
C ASP A 228 -30.65 5.68 2.72
N ALA A 229 -29.51 6.06 3.31
CA ALA A 229 -28.79 5.23 4.27
C ALA A 229 -27.89 6.06 5.18
N ASP A 230 -27.61 5.54 6.37
CA ASP A 230 -26.60 6.10 7.27
C ASP A 230 -25.19 5.74 6.77
N ARG A 231 -24.27 6.70 6.76
CA ARG A 231 -22.92 6.53 6.20
C ARG A 231 -21.89 6.74 7.30
N ILE A 232 -21.11 5.70 7.57
CA ILE A 232 -20.16 5.70 8.68
C ILE A 232 -18.77 5.35 8.16
N LEU A 233 -17.82 6.27 8.29
CA LEU A 233 -16.40 5.95 8.20
C LEU A 233 -15.95 5.35 9.52
N LEU A 234 -15.71 4.03 9.51
CA LEU A 234 -15.27 3.29 10.67
C LEU A 234 -13.74 3.30 10.77
N LEU A 235 -13.24 3.72 11.92
CA LEU A 235 -11.83 3.72 12.27
C LEU A 235 -11.62 2.78 13.48
N GLU A 236 -11.22 1.52 13.23
CA GLU A 236 -11.04 0.51 14.29
C GLU A 236 -9.68 0.66 14.99
N PRO A 237 -9.62 0.94 16.31
CA PRO A 237 -8.36 1.01 17.04
C PRO A 237 -7.48 -0.23 16.91
N SER A 238 -8.08 -1.43 16.86
CA SER A 238 -7.38 -2.69 16.63
C SER A 238 -6.61 -2.70 15.30
N HIS A 239 -7.22 -2.21 14.23
CA HIS A 239 -6.60 -2.09 12.91
C HIS A 239 -5.38 -1.15 12.93
N PHE A 240 -5.53 0.06 13.48
CA PHE A 240 -4.45 1.04 13.51
C PHE A 240 -3.32 0.70 14.50
N LYS A 241 -3.56 -0.20 15.45
CA LYS A 241 -2.50 -0.78 16.28
C LYS A 241 -1.60 -1.72 15.47
N GLU A 242 -2.17 -2.49 14.55
CA GLU A 242 -1.41 -3.42 13.70
C GLU A 242 -0.79 -2.72 12.48
N TYR A 243 -1.56 -1.82 11.84
CA TYR A 243 -1.19 -1.09 10.64
C TYR A 243 -1.26 0.43 10.89
N PRO A 244 -0.37 0.99 11.72
CA PRO A 244 -0.41 2.41 12.02
C PRO A 244 -0.13 3.24 10.76
N ILE A 245 -0.79 4.39 10.67
CA ILE A 245 -0.56 5.41 9.65
C ILE A 245 -0.24 6.74 10.31
N SER A 246 0.51 7.59 9.61
CA SER A 246 0.85 8.92 10.09
C SER A 246 -0.38 9.83 10.14
N GLN A 247 -0.29 10.88 10.96
CA GLN A 247 -1.34 11.90 11.02
C GLN A 247 -1.66 12.55 9.67
N LYS A 248 -0.65 12.69 8.82
CA LYS A 248 -0.82 13.20 7.47
C LYS A 248 -1.69 12.29 6.61
N SER A 249 -1.44 10.98 6.70
CA SER A 249 -2.24 9.98 5.99
C SER A 249 -3.67 9.91 6.53
N LEU A 250 -3.85 10.01 7.85
CA LEU A 250 -5.17 10.05 8.48
C LEU A 250 -5.95 11.30 8.06
N GLN A 251 -5.32 12.49 8.10
CA GLN A 251 -5.97 13.72 7.66
C GLN A 251 -6.40 13.64 6.19
N PHE A 252 -5.54 13.10 5.31
CA PHE A 252 -5.90 12.89 3.91
C PHE A 252 -7.13 11.97 3.74
N ILE A 253 -7.27 10.93 4.55
CA ILE A 253 -8.43 10.03 4.55
C ILE A 253 -9.69 10.80 4.98
N LEU A 254 -9.60 11.59 6.06
CA LEU A 254 -10.72 12.39 6.55
C LEU A 254 -11.15 13.46 5.53
N ASP A 255 -10.20 14.13 4.89
CA ASP A 255 -10.46 15.12 3.84
C ASP A 255 -11.14 14.49 2.61
N LEU A 256 -10.74 13.28 2.23
CA LEU A 256 -11.44 12.52 1.19
C LEU A 256 -12.88 12.21 1.60
N GLY A 257 -13.08 11.81 2.87
CA GLY A 257 -14.40 11.51 3.43
C GLY A 257 -15.42 12.64 3.29
N GLN A 258 -14.97 13.90 3.28
CA GLN A 258 -15.84 15.08 3.10
C GLN A 258 -16.57 15.10 1.74
N ASN A 259 -16.15 14.30 0.77
CA ASN A 259 -16.81 14.18 -0.53
C ASN A 259 -17.99 13.18 -0.51
N ILE A 260 -18.20 12.47 0.60
CA ILE A 260 -19.31 11.54 0.79
C ILE A 260 -20.40 12.28 1.58
N SER A 261 -21.58 12.40 0.98
CA SER A 261 -22.72 13.08 1.59
C SER A 261 -23.08 12.45 2.94
N GLU A 262 -23.29 13.27 3.97
CA GLU A 262 -23.72 12.86 5.32
C GLU A 262 -22.81 11.81 6.00
N LEU A 263 -21.53 11.73 5.61
CA LEU A 263 -20.58 10.82 6.22
C LEU A 263 -20.28 11.22 7.68
N GLN A 264 -20.45 10.27 8.58
CA GLN A 264 -20.11 10.39 10.00
C GLN A 264 -18.85 9.58 10.30
N VAL A 265 -17.96 10.11 11.15
CA VAL A 265 -16.73 9.41 11.53
C VAL A 265 -16.95 8.72 12.88
N HIS A 266 -16.64 7.43 12.96
CA HIS A 266 -16.73 6.66 14.19
C HIS A 266 -15.39 6.00 14.52
N VAL A 267 -14.85 6.27 15.71
CA VAL A 267 -13.72 5.52 16.25
C VAL A 267 -14.25 4.46 17.21
N GLY A 268 -14.07 3.19 16.84
CA GLY A 268 -14.59 2.05 17.57
C GLY A 268 -14.48 0.76 16.76
N GLU A 269 -14.67 -0.37 17.41
CA GLU A 269 -14.68 -1.67 16.75
C GLU A 269 -16.03 -1.92 16.07
N PHE A 270 -16.05 -2.54 14.88
CA PHE A 270 -17.28 -2.82 14.12
C PHE A 270 -18.34 -3.53 14.97
N LYS A 271 -17.92 -4.55 15.73
CA LYS A 271 -18.81 -5.33 16.58
C LYS A 271 -19.49 -4.48 17.66
N ALA A 272 -18.77 -3.51 18.24
CA ALA A 272 -19.30 -2.62 19.26
C ALA A 272 -20.27 -1.61 18.64
N LEU A 273 -19.93 -1.04 17.48
CA LEU A 273 -20.83 -0.15 16.71
C LEU A 273 -22.15 -0.84 16.39
N LYS A 274 -22.09 -2.04 15.79
CA LYS A 274 -23.27 -2.84 15.44
C LYS A 274 -24.17 -3.13 16.64
N GLN A 275 -23.58 -3.53 17.77
CA GLN A 275 -24.35 -3.87 18.98
C GLN A 275 -24.97 -2.64 19.65
N SER A 276 -24.22 -1.54 19.76
CA SER A 276 -24.66 -0.32 20.47
C SER A 276 -25.77 0.42 19.73
N HIS A 277 -25.78 0.39 18.40
CA HIS A 277 -26.76 1.09 17.58
C HIS A 277 -27.80 0.14 16.92
N GLY A 278 -27.76 -1.15 17.26
CA GLY A 278 -28.75 -2.13 16.80
C GLY A 278 -28.77 -2.35 15.28
N LEU A 279 -27.66 -2.09 14.59
CA LEU A 279 -27.58 -2.10 13.13
C LEU A 279 -27.94 -3.49 12.54
N GLN A 280 -28.92 -3.52 11.63
CA GLN A 280 -29.40 -4.77 11.00
C GLN A 280 -29.00 -4.88 9.52
N ASP A 281 -29.34 -3.87 8.70
CA ASP A 281 -29.10 -3.89 7.25
C ASP A 281 -27.79 -3.15 6.90
N ILE A 282 -26.68 -3.87 6.96
CA ILE A 282 -25.33 -3.32 6.82
C ILE A 282 -24.74 -3.67 5.45
N TYR A 283 -24.09 -2.71 4.80
CA TYR A 283 -23.33 -2.90 3.56
C TYR A 283 -21.88 -2.43 3.73
N PHE A 284 -20.94 -3.13 3.11
CA PHE A 284 -19.52 -2.76 3.09
C PHE A 284 -18.84 -3.27 1.81
N LYS A 285 -17.78 -2.61 1.34
CA LYS A 285 -16.97 -3.14 0.21
C LYS A 285 -15.98 -4.21 0.68
N GLU A 286 -15.73 -5.19 -0.20
CA GLU A 286 -14.72 -6.23 -0.02
C GLU A 286 -13.33 -5.63 0.25
N HIS A 287 -12.75 -6.03 1.38
CA HIS A 287 -11.36 -5.80 1.68
C HIS A 287 -10.85 -6.91 2.60
N PRO A 288 -9.59 -7.38 2.46
CA PRO A 288 -9.02 -8.38 3.37
C PRO A 288 -9.07 -8.01 4.87
N PHE A 289 -9.10 -6.72 5.20
CA PHE A 289 -9.25 -6.25 6.58
C PHE A 289 -10.68 -6.28 7.13
N ASN A 290 -11.69 -6.38 6.28
CA ASN A 290 -13.09 -6.28 6.68
C ASN A 290 -13.71 -7.68 6.83
N GLN A 291 -12.92 -8.75 6.92
CA GLN A 291 -13.42 -10.14 6.94
C GLN A 291 -14.27 -10.45 8.18
N HIS A 292 -14.09 -9.71 9.27
CA HIS A 292 -14.89 -9.83 10.49
C HIS A 292 -16.20 -9.04 10.44
N PHE A 293 -16.46 -8.26 9.39
CA PHE A 293 -17.71 -7.53 9.25
C PHE A 293 -18.86 -8.48 8.91
N GLU A 294 -20.04 -8.18 9.45
CA GLU A 294 -21.26 -8.95 9.25
C GLU A 294 -22.29 -8.09 8.52
N GLY A 295 -22.71 -8.51 7.33
CA GLY A 295 -23.65 -7.78 6.48
C GLY A 295 -23.55 -8.20 5.02
N THR A 296 -24.06 -7.35 4.12
CA THR A 296 -23.94 -7.53 2.66
C THR A 296 -22.60 -6.96 2.18
N MET A 297 -21.70 -7.84 1.74
CA MET A 297 -20.43 -7.44 1.16
C MET A 297 -20.56 -7.18 -0.34
N ASP A 298 -20.32 -5.94 -0.76
CA ASP A 298 -20.21 -5.59 -2.17
C ASP A 298 -18.84 -5.95 -2.72
N GLU A 299 -18.84 -6.44 -3.96
CA GLU A 299 -17.60 -6.75 -4.64
C GLU A 299 -16.79 -5.48 -4.96
N ARG A 300 -15.47 -5.60 -4.88
CA ARG A 300 -14.56 -4.57 -5.37
C ARG A 300 -14.63 -4.43 -6.89
N ASP A 301 -14.41 -3.21 -7.34
CA ASP A 301 -14.36 -2.82 -8.75
C ASP A 301 -13.02 -3.21 -9.40
N TRP A 302 -12.84 -4.50 -9.69
CA TRP A 302 -11.64 -5.02 -10.36
C TRP A 302 -11.55 -4.54 -11.81
N MET A 303 -10.35 -4.20 -12.26
CA MET A 303 -10.13 -3.80 -13.67
C MET A 303 -10.32 -4.97 -14.65
N PHE A 304 -10.07 -6.20 -14.22
CA PHE A 304 -10.16 -7.41 -15.04
C PHE A 304 -10.97 -8.50 -14.34
N SER A 305 -11.57 -9.40 -15.13
CA SER A 305 -12.38 -10.52 -14.61
C SER A 305 -11.54 -11.63 -13.96
N VAL A 306 -10.23 -11.62 -14.20
CA VAL A 306 -9.27 -12.60 -13.67
C VAL A 306 -9.24 -12.54 -12.15
N LYS A 307 -9.82 -13.54 -11.49
CA LYS A 307 -9.83 -13.70 -10.03
C LYS A 307 -9.18 -15.03 -9.64
N SER A 308 -7.85 -15.04 -9.43
CA SER A 308 -7.15 -16.22 -8.91
C SER A 308 -5.74 -15.87 -8.43
N TYR A 309 -5.22 -16.66 -7.50
CA TYR A 309 -3.84 -16.52 -7.05
C TYR A 309 -2.84 -16.92 -8.14
N TYR A 310 -1.96 -15.99 -8.52
CA TYR A 310 -0.81 -16.26 -9.38
C TYR A 310 0.51 -16.07 -8.62
N ARG A 311 1.45 -17.01 -8.83
CA ARG A 311 2.81 -16.93 -8.29
C ARG A 311 3.68 -15.85 -8.96
N SER A 312 3.24 -15.21 -10.02
CA SER A 312 3.95 -14.05 -10.56
C SER A 312 2.98 -13.11 -11.25
N PHE A 313 3.33 -11.83 -11.21
CA PHE A 313 2.58 -10.82 -11.92
C PHE A 313 2.49 -11.11 -13.42
N PHE A 314 3.59 -11.53 -14.07
CA PHE A 314 3.54 -11.80 -15.51
C PHE A 314 2.63 -12.97 -15.87
N ALA A 315 2.44 -13.95 -14.98
CA ALA A 315 1.46 -15.02 -15.19
C ALA A 315 0.02 -14.50 -15.08
N PHE A 316 -0.24 -13.60 -14.10
CA PHE A 316 -1.50 -12.88 -13.96
C PHE A 316 -1.79 -11.96 -15.16
N TRP A 317 -0.80 -11.14 -15.53
CA TRP A 317 -0.87 -10.20 -16.65
C TRP A 317 -1.16 -10.89 -17.98
N LYS A 318 -0.55 -12.05 -18.25
CA LYS A 318 -0.83 -12.85 -19.46
C LYS A 318 -2.31 -13.23 -19.60
N ARG A 319 -3.06 -13.31 -18.49
CA ARG A 319 -4.50 -13.56 -18.50
C ARG A 319 -5.27 -12.25 -18.69
N CYS A 320 -4.94 -11.22 -17.93
CA CYS A 320 -5.56 -9.89 -18.02
C CYS A 320 -5.42 -9.27 -19.42
N ALA A 321 -4.23 -9.37 -20.03
CA ALA A 321 -3.93 -8.82 -21.35
C ALA A 321 -4.82 -9.39 -22.47
N LYS A 322 -5.47 -10.54 -22.27
CA LYS A 322 -6.43 -11.10 -23.22
C LYS A 322 -7.78 -10.38 -23.22
N GLU A 323 -8.12 -9.73 -22.11
CA GLU A 323 -9.36 -8.97 -21.96
C GLU A 323 -9.23 -7.55 -22.53
N ILE A 324 -8.01 -7.05 -22.68
CA ILE A 324 -7.73 -5.73 -23.24
C ILE A 324 -8.26 -5.63 -24.68
N GLY A 325 -9.11 -4.63 -24.94
CA GLY A 325 -9.68 -4.36 -26.26
C GLY A 325 -10.88 -5.24 -26.62
N GLN A 326 -11.35 -6.10 -25.71
CA GLN A 326 -12.67 -6.71 -25.85
C GLN A 326 -13.73 -5.62 -25.60
N LYS A 327 -14.72 -5.49 -26.50
CA LYS A 327 -15.80 -4.49 -26.40
C LYS A 327 -16.70 -4.66 -25.17
N THR A 328 -16.53 -5.76 -24.44
CA THR A 328 -17.32 -6.13 -23.26
C THR A 328 -16.34 -6.42 -22.12
N LEU A 329 -15.76 -5.36 -21.56
CA LEU A 329 -15.29 -5.39 -20.18
C LEU A 329 -16.50 -4.93 -19.35
N PHE A 330 -17.00 -5.84 -18.51
CA PHE A 330 -18.30 -5.83 -17.85
C PHE A 330 -18.71 -4.51 -17.19
#